data_AF-A0A967RKQ9-F1
#
_entry.id   AF-A0A967RKQ9-F1
#
_cell.length_a   1.000
_cell.length_b   1.000
_cell.length_c   1.000
_cell.angle_alpha   90.00
_cell.angle_beta   90.00
_cell.angle_gamma   90.00
#
_symmetry.space_group_name_H-M   'P 1'
#
loop_
_entity.id
_entity.type
_entity.pdbx_description
1 polymer ?
#
loop_
_entity_poly.entity_id
_entity_poly.type
_entity_poly.pdbx_seq_one_letter_code
_entity_poly.pdbx_strand_id
1 'polypeptide(L)'
;MKNQKRWGLFFFLAPVLLWLFVLIVLPHIDLLVMSFRLENDEGQMIWSLRNYLNFFEEPIYWLTFVRTALYSILVTFLTLVIALPVAFYITKVVNPRYQGFLLVLLLLPFWVSELV
;
A
#
# COMPACT_ATOMS: atom_id res chain seq x y z
N MET A 1 -12.25 18.14 33.72
CA MET A 1 -12.53 18.42 32.28
C MET A 1 -11.62 17.70 31.27
N LYS A 2 -10.38 17.27 31.62
CA LYS A 2 -9.46 16.58 30.69
C LYS A 2 -9.88 15.13 30.34
N ASN A 3 -10.56 14.42 31.25
CA ASN A 3 -11.03 13.05 31.02
C ASN A 3 -12.26 12.97 30.10
N GLN A 4 -13.26 13.85 30.23
CA GLN A 4 -14.46 13.78 29.38
C GLN A 4 -14.15 13.94 27.88
N LYS A 5 -13.18 14.80 27.51
CA LYS A 5 -12.74 14.95 26.11
C LYS A 5 -12.07 13.68 25.55
N ARG A 6 -11.38 12.89 26.39
CA ARG A 6 -10.75 11.61 25.98
C ARG A 6 -11.78 10.51 25.72
N TRP A 7 -12.83 10.45 26.54
CA TRP A 7 -13.92 9.48 26.37
C TRP A 7 -14.77 9.78 25.14
N GLY A 8 -15.06 11.06 24.88
CA GLY A 8 -15.71 11.48 23.63
C GLY A 8 -14.89 11.09 22.40
N LEU A 9 -13.59 11.38 22.38
CA LEU A 9 -12.68 10.97 21.30
C LEU A 9 -12.69 9.46 21.09
N PHE A 10 -12.61 8.68 22.16
CA PHE A 10 -12.61 7.22 22.08
C PHE A 10 -13.92 6.70 21.49
N PHE A 11 -15.07 7.26 21.89
CA PHE A 11 -16.37 6.83 21.36
C PHE A 11 -16.52 7.13 19.86
N PHE A 12 -15.97 8.25 19.38
CA PHE A 12 -15.96 8.58 17.94
C PHE A 12 -14.96 7.75 17.13
N LEU A 13 -13.79 7.46 17.68
CA LEU A 13 -12.75 6.67 16.98
C LEU A 13 -12.97 5.16 17.08
N ALA A 14 -13.63 4.68 18.14
CA ALA A 14 -13.87 3.26 18.40
C ALA A 14 -14.50 2.53 17.21
N PRO A 15 -15.58 3.00 16.55
CA PRO A 15 -16.15 2.28 15.41
C PRO A 15 -15.19 2.18 14.22
N VAL A 16 -14.40 3.23 13.95
CA VAL A 16 -13.41 3.21 12.86
C VAL A 16 -12.26 2.27 13.18
N LEU A 17 -11.74 2.32 14.40
CA LEU A 17 -10.66 1.44 14.84
C LEU A 17 -11.09 -0.02 14.90
N LEU A 18 -12.30 -0.30 15.39
CA LEU A 18 -12.87 -1.63 15.40
C LEU A 18 -13.04 -2.14 13.97
N TRP A 19 -13.53 -1.29 13.06
CA TRP A 19 -13.67 -1.65 11.66
C TRP A 19 -12.33 -1.98 10.99
N LEU A 20 -11.31 -1.13 11.14
CA LEU A 20 -9.95 -1.38 10.65
C LEU A 20 -9.36 -2.65 11.28
N PHE A 21 -9.57 -2.86 12.57
CA PHE A 21 -9.06 -4.04 13.25
C PHE A 21 -9.70 -5.32 12.70
N VAL A 22 -11.03 -5.37 12.60
CA VAL A 22 -11.75 -6.58 12.18
C VAL A 22 -11.53 -6.89 10.70
N LEU A 23 -11.52 -5.88 9.82
CA LEU A 23 -11.42 -6.13 8.37
C LEU A 23 -10.01 -6.10 7.81
N ILE A 24 -9.06 -5.44 8.48
CA ILE A 24 -7.68 -5.36 8.00
C ILE A 24 -6.76 -6.16 8.90
N VAL A 25 -6.71 -5.83 10.19
CA VAL A 25 -5.71 -6.42 11.09
C VAL A 25 -5.95 -7.91 11.31
N LEU A 26 -7.18 -8.33 11.56
CA LEU A 26 -7.53 -9.73 11.81
C LEU A 26 -7.14 -10.65 10.65
N PRO A 27 -7.53 -10.42 9.38
CA PRO A 27 -7.11 -11.29 8.28
C PRO A 27 -5.60 -11.27 8.03
N HIS A 28 -4.90 -10.16 8.34
CA HIS A 28 -3.44 -10.13 8.24
C HIS A 28 -2.77 -10.97 9.33
N ILE A 29 -3.34 -11.02 10.53
CA ILE A 29 -2.88 -11.94 11.58
C ILE A 29 -3.08 -13.39 11.13
N ASP A 30 -4.22 -13.71 10.52
CA ASP A 30 -4.47 -15.06 10.00
C ASP A 30 -3.46 -15.45 8.91
N LEU A 31 -3.19 -14.55 7.95
CA LEU A 31 -2.15 -14.74 6.93
C LEU A 31 -0.76 -14.93 7.54
N LEU A 32 -0.44 -14.15 8.58
CA LEU A 32 0.82 -14.28 9.32
C LEU A 32 0.90 -15.65 10.02
N VAL A 33 -0.17 -16.12 10.64
CA VAL A 33 -0.19 -17.46 11.25
C VAL A 33 -0.04 -18.54 10.18
N MET A 34 -0.72 -18.40 9.04
CA MET A 34 -0.62 -19.32 7.91
C MET A 34 0.79 -19.37 7.33
N SER A 35 1.53 -18.25 7.29
CA SER A 35 2.90 -18.26 6.75
C SER A 35 3.87 -19.13 7.57
N PHE A 36 3.60 -19.35 8.86
CA PHE A 36 4.36 -20.26 9.71
C PHE A 36 3.82 -21.69 9.75
N ARG A 37 2.69 -21.98 9.09
CA ARG A 37 2.11 -23.33 9.01
C ARG A 37 2.44 -23.97 7.67
N LEU A 38 2.90 -25.20 7.71
CA LEU A 38 3.19 -26.03 6.54
C LEU A 38 2.39 -27.32 6.66
N GLU A 39 1.76 -27.74 5.56
CA GLU A 39 1.16 -29.07 5.45
C GLU A 39 2.27 -30.10 5.16
N ASN A 40 2.41 -31.10 6.02
CA ASN A 40 3.36 -32.19 5.80
C ASN A 40 2.78 -33.25 4.83
N ASP A 41 3.59 -34.25 4.47
CA ASP A 41 3.17 -35.32 3.55
C ASP A 41 1.98 -36.16 4.07
N GLU A 42 1.67 -36.08 5.37
CA GLU A 42 0.54 -36.74 6.02
C GLU A 42 -0.72 -35.85 6.12
N GLY A 43 -0.69 -34.62 5.56
CA GLY A 43 -1.79 -33.66 5.62
C GLY A 43 -1.94 -32.94 6.96
N GLN A 44 -0.95 -33.06 7.85
CA GLN A 44 -0.94 -32.39 9.15
C GLN A 44 -0.28 -31.01 9.05
N MET A 45 -0.93 -30.01 9.65
CA MET A 45 -0.39 -28.65 9.74
C MET A 45 0.64 -28.55 10.86
N ILE A 46 1.91 -28.41 10.48
CA ILE A 46 3.05 -28.28 11.39
C ILE A 46 3.60 -26.85 11.35
N TRP A 47 4.08 -26.35 12.49
CA TRP A 47 4.79 -25.09 12.55
C TRP A 47 6.19 -25.22 11.95
N SER A 48 6.49 -24.43 10.91
CA SER A 48 7.75 -24.49 10.20
C SER A 48 8.11 -23.15 9.54
N LEU A 49 9.41 -22.90 9.39
CA LEU A 49 9.95 -21.78 8.61
C LEU A 49 10.22 -22.15 7.15
N ARG A 50 9.88 -23.37 6.72
CA ARG A 50 10.16 -23.87 5.37
C ARG A 50 9.53 -23.00 4.29
N ASN A 51 8.34 -22.42 4.52
CA ASN A 51 7.71 -21.46 3.59
C ASN A 51 8.61 -20.26 3.28
N TYR A 52 9.34 -19.76 4.28
CA TYR A 52 10.28 -18.64 4.09
C TYR A 52 11.55 -19.09 3.36
N LEU A 53 12.05 -20.29 3.61
CA LEU A 53 13.18 -20.84 2.85
C LEU A 53 12.81 -21.04 1.38
N ASN A 54 11.64 -21.63 1.13
CA ASN A 54 11.10 -21.83 -0.22
C ASN A 54 10.99 -20.50 -0.99
N PHE A 55 10.69 -19.38 -0.33
CA PHE A 55 10.67 -18.06 -0.98
C PHE A 55 12.03 -17.66 -1.58
N PHE A 56 13.14 -17.97 -0.91
CA PHE A 56 14.49 -17.66 -1.41
C PHE A 56 15.06 -18.74 -2.33
N GLU A 57 14.66 -20.00 -2.14
CA GLU A 57 15.10 -21.14 -2.96
C GLU A 57 14.39 -21.18 -4.33
N GLU A 58 13.09 -20.90 -4.37
CA GLU A 58 12.30 -20.95 -5.59
C GLU A 58 12.54 -19.73 -6.48
N PRO A 59 13.11 -19.91 -7.70
CA PRO A 59 13.48 -18.79 -8.55
C PRO A 59 12.31 -17.90 -8.92
N ILE A 60 11.11 -18.48 -9.07
CA ILE A 60 9.91 -17.73 -9.45
C ILE A 60 9.50 -16.71 -8.37
N TYR A 61 9.58 -17.08 -7.09
CA TYR A 61 9.21 -16.19 -5.99
C TYR A 61 10.24 -15.08 -5.83
N TRP A 62 11.52 -15.44 -5.76
CA TRP A 62 12.60 -14.49 -5.60
C TRP A 62 12.70 -13.50 -6.77
N LEU A 63 12.62 -14.00 -8.01
CA LEU A 63 12.72 -13.14 -9.20
C LEU A 63 11.52 -12.20 -9.33
N THR A 64 10.32 -12.65 -8.98
CA THR A 64 9.13 -11.80 -8.97
C THR A 64 9.26 -10.69 -7.93
N PHE A 65 9.74 -11.01 -6.73
CA PHE A 65 10.01 -10.02 -5.67
C PHE A 65 11.05 -8.98 -6.12
N VAL A 66 12.19 -9.41 -6.65
CA VAL A 66 13.25 -8.48 -7.08
C VAL A 66 12.78 -7.61 -8.25
N ARG A 67 12.08 -8.17 -9.24
CA ARG A 67 11.56 -7.40 -10.38
C ARG A 67 10.56 -6.34 -9.94
N THR A 68 9.61 -6.71 -9.08
CA THR A 68 8.61 -5.76 -8.55
C THR A 68 9.25 -4.68 -7.70
N ALA A 69 10.24 -5.02 -6.87
CA ALA A 69 11.01 -4.05 -6.09
C ALA A 69 11.83 -3.09 -6.98
N LEU A 70 12.48 -3.60 -8.02
CA LEU A 70 13.21 -2.76 -8.97
C LEU A 70 12.27 -1.83 -9.74
N TYR A 71 11.13 -2.35 -10.21
CA TYR A 71 10.13 -1.52 -10.89
C TYR A 71 9.55 -0.46 -9.98
N SER A 72 9.21 -0.76 -8.72
CA SER A 72 8.66 0.24 -7.80
C SER A 72 9.65 1.36 -7.50
N ILE A 73 10.93 1.04 -7.30
CA ILE A 73 12.00 2.03 -7.09
C ILE A 73 12.18 2.88 -8.35
N LEU A 74 12.30 2.24 -9.51
CA LEU A 74 12.51 2.93 -10.79
C LEU A 74 11.34 3.85 -11.10
N VAL A 75 10.10 3.36 -10.99
CA VAL A 75 8.89 4.15 -11.23
C VAL A 75 8.82 5.31 -10.25
N THR A 76 9.04 5.08 -8.94
CA THR A 76 9.04 6.16 -7.94
C THR A 76 10.06 7.24 -8.29
N PHE A 77 11.27 6.84 -8.67
CA PHE A 77 12.32 7.78 -9.08
C PHE A 77 11.93 8.58 -10.33
N LEU A 78 11.45 7.90 -11.39
CA LEU A 78 10.99 8.57 -12.61
C LEU A 78 9.82 9.51 -12.33
N THR A 79 8.87 9.10 -11.49
CA THR A 79 7.74 9.94 -11.08
C THR A 79 8.24 11.19 -10.37
N LEU A 80 9.21 11.10 -9.47
CA LEU A 80 9.79 12.29 -8.83
C LEU A 80 10.50 13.20 -9.83
N VAL A 81 11.31 12.62 -10.72
CA VAL A 81 12.07 13.37 -11.74
C VAL A 81 11.13 14.11 -12.70
N ILE A 82 9.97 13.56 -13.03
CA ILE A 82 9.01 14.16 -13.96
C ILE A 82 8.00 15.08 -13.23
N ALA A 83 7.41 14.60 -12.14
CA ALA A 83 6.33 15.31 -11.45
C ALA A 83 6.83 16.57 -10.73
N LEU A 84 8.06 16.58 -10.20
CA LEU A 84 8.59 17.76 -9.51
C LEU A 84 8.77 18.96 -10.46
N PRO A 85 9.41 18.84 -11.64
CA PRO A 85 9.45 19.92 -12.63
C PRO A 85 8.07 20.39 -13.08
N VAL A 86 7.13 19.46 -13.31
CA VAL A 86 5.77 19.79 -13.72
C VAL A 86 5.04 20.59 -12.64
N ALA A 87 5.12 20.15 -11.38
CA ALA A 87 4.55 20.86 -10.24
C ALA A 87 5.18 22.25 -10.07
N PHE A 88 6.50 22.36 -10.22
CA PHE A 88 7.20 23.64 -10.18
C PHE A 88 6.74 24.59 -11.29
N TYR A 89 6.62 24.09 -12.53
CA TYR A 89 6.20 24.89 -13.68
C TYR A 89 4.78 25.44 -13.48
N ILE A 90 3.83 24.58 -13.08
CA ILE A 90 2.43 24.96 -12.86
C ILE A 90 2.30 26.01 -11.74
N THR A 91 3.14 25.93 -10.69
CA THR A 91 3.01 26.80 -9.50
C THR A 91 3.83 28.08 -9.56
N LYS A 92 4.96 28.10 -10.29
CA LYS A 92 5.92 29.22 -10.26
C LYS A 92 6.11 29.93 -11.60
N VAL A 93 5.81 29.29 -12.73
CA VAL A 93 6.12 29.84 -14.06
C VAL A 93 4.85 30.25 -14.82
N VAL A 94 3.78 29.46 -14.72
CA VAL A 94 2.54 29.68 -15.47
C VAL A 94 1.74 30.87 -14.93
N ASN A 95 1.09 31.60 -15.84
CA ASN A 95 0.15 32.66 -15.47
C ASN A 95 -1.02 32.07 -14.66
N PRO A 96 -1.40 32.65 -13.49
CA PRO A 96 -2.45 32.15 -12.62
C PRO A 96 -3.78 31.78 -13.31
N ARG A 97 -4.11 32.44 -14.43
CA ARG A 97 -5.32 32.13 -15.22
C ARG A 97 -5.35 30.70 -15.77
N TYR A 98 -4.20 30.11 -16.10
CA TYR A 98 -4.11 28.77 -16.72
C TYR A 98 -3.78 27.65 -15.72
N GLN A 99 -3.40 28.00 -14.49
CA GLN A 99 -2.98 27.05 -13.47
C GLN A 99 -4.08 26.01 -13.16
N GLY A 100 -5.33 26.46 -13.02
CA GLY A 100 -6.47 25.57 -12.75
C GLY A 100 -6.72 24.56 -13.88
N PHE A 101 -6.61 25.01 -15.14
CA PHE A 101 -6.79 24.14 -16.30
C PHE A 101 -5.71 23.05 -16.37
N LEU A 102 -4.44 23.41 -16.15
CA LEU A 102 -3.33 22.45 -16.15
C LEU A 102 -3.44 21.43 -15.01
N LEU A 103 -3.92 21.86 -13.84
CA LEU A 103 -4.15 20.96 -12.70
C LEU A 103 -5.26 19.96 -13.01
N VAL A 104 -6.37 20.41 -13.62
CA VAL A 104 -7.44 19.51 -14.08
C VAL A 104 -6.92 18.51 -15.11
N LEU A 105 -6.10 18.94 -16.07
CA LEU A 105 -5.50 18.05 -17.07
C LEU A 105 -4.62 16.96 -16.42
N LEU A 106 -3.88 17.31 -15.38
CA LEU A 106 -3.07 16.36 -14.60
C LEU A 106 -3.92 15.36 -13.82
N LEU A 107 -5.08 15.80 -13.31
CA LEU A 107 -6.01 14.94 -12.56
C LEU A 107 -6.90 14.07 -13.45
N LEU A 108 -7.14 14.49 -14.69
CA LEU A 108 -7.98 13.79 -15.66
C LEU A 108 -7.65 12.28 -15.79
N PRO A 109 -6.38 11.84 -15.96
CA PRO A 109 -6.08 10.41 -16.05
C PRO A 109 -6.45 9.62 -14.80
N PHE A 110 -6.46 10.23 -13.61
CA PHE A 110 -6.90 9.54 -12.38
C PHE A 110 -8.41 9.27 -12.34
N TRP A 111 -9.20 9.99 -13.14
CA TRP A 111 -10.63 9.73 -13.29
C TRP A 111 -10.95 8.63 -14.30
N VAL A 112 -9.98 8.23 -15.13
CA VAL A 112 -10.15 7.07 -16.00
C VAL A 112 -9.92 5.83 -15.14
N SER A 113 -11.01 5.13 -14.80
CA SER A 113 -10.93 3.87 -14.06
C SER A 113 -10.10 2.86 -14.85
N GLU A 114 -9.10 2.25 -14.23
CA GLU A 114 -8.31 1.13 -14.78
C GLU A 114 -9.15 -0.17 -14.84
N LEU A 115 -10.26 -0.16 -15.58
CA LEU A 115 -11.08 -1.36 -15.85
C LEU A 115 -10.84 -1.81 -17.28
N VAL A 116 -9.90 -2.75 -17.46
CA VAL A 116 -9.89 -3.78 -18.52
C VAL A 116 -9.54 -5.11 -17.86
#